data_AF-A0A1E7Q5Z2-F1
#
_entry.id   AF-A0A1E7Q5Z2-F1
#
_cell.length_a   1.000
_cell.length_b   1.000
_cell.length_c   1.000
_cell.angle_alpha   90.00
_cell.angle_beta   90.00
_cell.angle_gamma   90.00
#
_symmetry.space_group_name_H-M   'P 1'
#
loop_
_entity.id
_entity.type
_entity.pdbx_description
1 polymer ?
#
loop_
_entity_poly.entity_id
_entity_poly.type
_entity_poly.pdbx_seq_one_letter_code
_entity_poly.pdbx_strand_id
1 'polypeptide(L)'
;MNTTIEEALLLPNGFELHQAFISFFTVSAGVAYCRANEYGPDRFALIAKTLAQTFSEQLTSEEIDQTIIDFDEKSNISLAVIYEELAYISKRYEQYGRMIDEEMIMPSIADNYEGEQVHSLNSDDVKQIDIVKGSLTFVFDKLPKWVQKILDVLMEVLKITRGAT
;
A
#
# COMPACT_ATOMS: atom_id res chain seq x y z
N MET A 1 14.14 -1.14 29.45
CA MET A 1 14.76 -0.08 28.63
C MET A 1 13.63 0.49 27.80
N ASN A 2 13.35 1.80 27.91
CA ASN A 2 12.39 2.47 27.05
C ASN A 2 13.11 2.87 25.77
N THR A 3 13.00 2.03 24.75
CA THR A 3 13.39 2.40 23.39
C THR A 3 12.41 3.49 22.93
N THR A 4 12.90 4.68 22.63
CA THR A 4 12.06 5.72 22.01
C THR A 4 11.65 5.25 20.62
N ILE A 5 10.45 5.61 20.16
CA ILE A 5 9.93 5.23 18.83
C ILE A 5 10.96 5.60 17.73
N GLU A 6 11.68 6.72 17.89
CA GLU A 6 12.75 7.16 16.97
C GLU A 6 13.93 6.19 16.85
N GLU A 7 14.24 5.39 17.87
CA GLU A 7 15.32 4.39 17.83
C GLU A 7 14.86 3.04 17.24
N ALA A 8 13.55 2.87 17.03
CA ALA A 8 12.95 1.63 16.52
C ALA A 8 12.56 1.69 15.04
N LEU A 9 12.49 2.89 14.44
CA LEU A 9 12.10 3.08 13.05
C LEU A 9 13.22 2.69 12.09
N LEU A 10 12.97 1.71 11.23
CA LEU A 10 13.93 1.22 10.25
C LEU A 10 13.89 2.11 9.00
N LEU A 11 15.02 2.73 8.65
CA LEU A 11 15.12 3.50 7.42
C LEU A 11 15.24 2.53 6.22
N PRO A 12 14.27 2.49 5.30
CA PRO A 12 14.32 1.56 4.17
C PRO A 12 15.39 2.00 3.17
N ASN A 13 15.99 1.04 2.49
CA ASN A 13 16.65 1.29 1.20
C ASN A 13 15.62 1.33 0.05
N GLY A 14 16.06 1.71 -1.14
CA GLY A 14 15.21 1.81 -2.32
C GLY A 14 14.45 0.54 -2.69
N PHE A 15 15.09 -0.60 -2.54
CA PHE A 15 14.48 -1.90 -2.81
C PHE A 15 13.40 -2.24 -1.76
N GLU A 16 13.68 -2.00 -0.48
CA GLU A 16 12.70 -2.22 0.60
C GLU A 16 11.47 -1.33 0.43
N LEU A 17 11.68 -0.05 0.09
CA LEU A 17 10.59 0.87 -0.16
C LEU A 17 9.79 0.47 -1.40
N HIS A 18 10.46 0.08 -2.49
CA HIS A 18 9.82 -0.43 -3.70
C HIS A 18 8.92 -1.63 -3.42
N GLN A 19 9.40 -2.60 -2.64
CA GLN A 19 8.59 -3.74 -2.19
C GLN A 19 7.40 -3.32 -1.33
N ALA A 20 7.57 -2.36 -0.41
CA ALA A 20 6.47 -1.82 0.39
C ALA A 20 5.41 -1.14 -0.45
N PHE A 21 5.81 -0.39 -1.48
CA PHE A 21 4.87 0.17 -2.44
C PHE A 21 4.11 -0.91 -3.20
N ILE A 22 4.81 -1.87 -3.82
CA ILE A 22 4.15 -2.96 -4.55
C ILE A 22 3.16 -3.70 -3.64
N SER A 23 3.60 -4.08 -2.44
CA SER A 23 2.76 -4.79 -1.48
C SER A 23 1.51 -3.99 -1.12
N PHE A 24 1.67 -2.71 -0.79
CA PHE A 24 0.57 -1.83 -0.43
C PHE A 24 -0.45 -1.71 -1.57
N PHE A 25 0.02 -1.52 -2.80
CA PHE A 25 -0.84 -1.44 -3.98
C PHE A 25 -1.57 -2.77 -4.22
N THR A 26 -0.86 -3.89 -4.14
CA THR A 26 -1.43 -5.22 -4.34
C THR A 26 -2.49 -5.53 -3.28
N VAL A 27 -2.25 -5.26 -1.99
CA VAL A 27 -3.28 -5.49 -0.97
C VAL A 27 -4.47 -4.55 -1.12
N SER A 28 -4.24 -3.29 -1.48
CA SER A 28 -5.31 -2.30 -1.69
C SER A 28 -6.20 -2.73 -2.87
N ALA A 29 -5.60 -3.23 -3.94
CA ALA A 29 -6.30 -3.82 -5.07
C ALA A 29 -6.99 -5.14 -4.70
N GLY A 30 -6.40 -5.96 -3.84
CA GLY A 30 -7.02 -7.17 -3.31
C GLY A 30 -8.30 -6.86 -2.54
N VAL A 31 -8.26 -5.87 -1.64
CA VAL A 31 -9.43 -5.38 -0.91
C VAL A 31 -10.49 -4.87 -1.90
N ALA A 32 -10.11 -4.04 -2.86
CA ALA A 32 -11.03 -3.56 -3.90
C ALA A 32 -11.66 -4.70 -4.72
N TYR A 33 -10.87 -5.71 -5.10
CA TYR A 33 -11.30 -6.89 -5.83
C TYR A 33 -12.34 -7.70 -5.06
N CYS A 34 -12.05 -8.04 -3.80
CA CYS A 34 -12.98 -8.77 -2.94
C CYS A 34 -14.28 -8.01 -2.75
N ARG A 35 -14.21 -6.71 -2.44
CA ARG A 35 -15.41 -5.88 -2.25
C ARG A 35 -16.22 -5.71 -3.53
N ALA A 36 -15.56 -5.58 -4.68
CA ALA A 36 -16.25 -5.51 -5.97
C ALA A 36 -17.03 -6.79 -6.26
N ASN A 37 -16.45 -7.96 -5.97
CA ASN A 37 -17.14 -9.24 -6.15
C ASN A 37 -18.28 -9.47 -5.14
N GLU A 38 -18.23 -8.85 -3.96
CA GLU A 38 -19.28 -8.99 -2.94
C GLU A 38 -20.42 -7.97 -3.07
N TYR A 39 -20.11 -6.71 -3.39
CA TYR A 39 -21.06 -5.58 -3.30
C TYR A 39 -21.08 -4.68 -4.53
N GLY A 40 -20.14 -4.84 -5.46
CA GLY A 40 -19.91 -3.93 -6.57
C GLY A 40 -20.16 -4.56 -7.94
N PRO A 41 -19.99 -3.78 -9.02
CA PRO A 41 -19.95 -4.33 -10.37
C PRO A 41 -18.64 -5.09 -10.65
N ASP A 42 -18.72 -6.32 -11.17
CA ASP A 42 -17.58 -7.20 -11.50
C ASP A 42 -16.46 -6.51 -12.30
N ARG A 43 -16.82 -5.56 -13.18
CA ARG A 43 -15.85 -4.78 -13.97
C ARG A 43 -14.82 -4.06 -13.09
N PHE A 44 -15.18 -3.66 -11.88
CA PHE A 44 -14.29 -2.99 -10.95
C PHE A 44 -13.33 -3.95 -10.26
N ALA A 45 -13.73 -5.22 -10.07
CA ALA A 45 -12.82 -6.27 -9.64
C ALA A 45 -11.72 -6.48 -10.69
N LEU A 46 -12.11 -6.56 -11.96
CA LEU A 46 -11.16 -6.69 -13.07
C LEU A 46 -10.20 -5.50 -13.15
N ILE A 47 -10.72 -4.26 -13.03
CA ILE A 47 -9.89 -3.05 -13.02
C ILE A 47 -8.87 -3.10 -11.87
N ALA A 48 -9.30 -3.42 -10.65
CA ALA A 48 -8.40 -3.49 -9.49
C ALA A 48 -7.25 -4.50 -9.73
N LYS A 49 -7.59 -5.70 -10.21
CA LYS A 49 -6.59 -6.73 -10.54
C LYS A 49 -5.61 -6.28 -11.63
N THR A 50 -6.11 -5.69 -12.72
CA THR A 50 -5.27 -5.20 -13.81
C THR A 50 -4.34 -4.07 -13.37
N LEU A 51 -4.81 -3.16 -12.51
CA LEU A 51 -3.99 -2.08 -11.97
C LEU A 51 -2.86 -2.62 -11.09
N ALA A 52 -3.14 -3.59 -10.22
CA ALA A 52 -2.11 -4.22 -9.39
C ALA A 52 -1.00 -4.87 -10.23
N GLN A 53 -1.38 -5.66 -11.25
CA GLN A 53 -0.44 -6.31 -12.16
C GLN A 53 0.38 -5.28 -12.95
N THR A 54 -0.28 -4.27 -13.52
CA THR A 54 0.41 -3.20 -14.25
C THR A 54 1.41 -2.48 -13.35
N PHE A 55 1.01 -2.19 -12.12
CA PHE A 55 1.85 -1.51 -11.15
C PHE A 55 3.08 -2.34 -10.75
N SER A 56 2.89 -3.61 -10.41
CA SER A 56 3.98 -4.51 -10.00
C SER A 56 4.96 -4.79 -11.14
N GLU A 57 4.48 -4.89 -12.38
CA GLU A 57 5.32 -5.16 -13.56
C GLU A 57 6.09 -3.93 -14.03
N GLN A 58 5.53 -2.73 -13.90
CA GLN A 58 6.10 -1.52 -14.52
C GLN A 58 6.84 -0.61 -13.54
N LEU A 59 6.53 -0.64 -12.25
CA LEU A 59 7.23 0.20 -11.29
C LEU A 59 8.61 -0.38 -11.04
N THR A 60 9.65 0.38 -11.36
CA THR A 60 11.04 -0.02 -11.13
C THR A 60 11.56 0.48 -9.77
N SER A 61 12.56 -0.20 -9.22
CA SER A 61 13.26 0.29 -8.02
C SER A 61 13.97 1.63 -8.29
N GLU A 62 14.44 1.86 -9.51
CA GLU A 62 15.10 3.11 -9.90
C GLU A 62 14.16 4.32 -9.86
N GLU A 63 12.90 4.16 -10.30
CA GLU A 63 11.87 5.21 -10.17
C GLU A 63 11.56 5.53 -8.70
N ILE A 64 11.68 4.54 -7.81
CA ILE A 64 11.51 4.74 -6.36
C ILE A 64 12.74 5.41 -5.75
N ASP A 65 13.95 5.02 -6.15
CA ASP A 65 15.19 5.68 -5.71
C ASP A 65 15.17 7.18 -6.01
N GLN A 66 14.68 7.57 -7.20
CA GLN A 66 14.52 8.99 -7.57
C GLN A 66 13.56 9.73 -6.64
N THR A 67 12.56 9.04 -6.09
CA THR A 67 11.62 9.61 -5.12
C THR A 67 12.28 9.80 -3.74
N ILE A 68 13.18 8.89 -3.35
CA ILE A 68 13.90 8.91 -2.07
C ILE A 68 15.02 9.96 -2.04
N ILE A 69 15.70 10.19 -3.17
CA ILE A 69 16.86 11.11 -3.25
C ILE A 69 16.49 12.56 -2.85
N ASP A 70 15.21 12.94 -2.94
CA ASP A 70 14.72 14.26 -2.55
C ASP A 70 14.38 14.41 -1.04
N PHE A 71 14.79 13.46 -0.20
CA PHE A 71 14.59 13.52 1.26
C PHE A 71 15.87 14.04 1.95
N ASP A 72 15.75 15.15 2.70
CA ASP A 72 16.85 15.65 3.52
C ASP A 72 17.04 14.81 4.80
N GLU A 73 18.10 15.06 5.57
CA GLU A 73 18.43 14.32 6.80
C GLU A 73 17.29 14.37 7.85
N LYS A 74 16.45 15.42 7.82
CA LYS A 74 15.24 15.55 8.67
C LYS A 74 14.05 14.76 8.12
N SER A 75 14.02 14.50 6.82
CA SER A 75 12.96 13.76 6.12
C SER A 75 13.13 12.24 6.24
N ASN A 76 14.28 11.75 6.70
CA ASN A 76 14.53 10.31 6.97
C ASN A 76 13.53 9.69 7.96
N ILE A 77 13.16 10.43 9.02
CA ILE A 77 12.16 9.96 9.98
C ILE A 77 10.80 9.81 9.29
N SER A 78 10.43 10.77 8.43
CA SER A 78 9.19 10.67 7.65
C SER A 78 9.21 9.43 6.77
N LEU A 79 10.30 9.18 6.06
CA LEU A 79 10.45 8.00 5.19
C LEU A 79 10.32 6.68 5.95
N ALA A 80 10.92 6.59 7.14
CA ALA A 80 10.79 5.41 7.98
C ALA A 80 9.34 5.21 8.48
N VAL A 81 8.63 6.29 8.86
CA VAL A 81 7.20 6.22 9.22
C VAL A 81 6.35 5.74 8.03
N ILE A 82 6.61 6.27 6.84
CA ILE A 82 5.92 5.87 5.60
C ILE A 82 6.12 4.39 5.33
N TYR A 83 7.35 3.91 5.47
CA TYR A 83 7.68 2.50 5.28
C TYR A 83 6.92 1.59 6.24
N GLU A 84 6.86 1.98 7.53
CA GLU A 84 6.08 1.27 8.55
C GLU A 84 4.58 1.26 8.22
N GLU A 85 3.99 2.38 7.81
CA GLU A 85 2.57 2.45 7.44
C GLU A 85 2.25 1.56 6.23
N LEU A 86 3.11 1.54 5.20
CA LEU A 86 2.97 0.68 4.04
C LEU A 86 3.07 -0.79 4.42
N ALA A 87 4.05 -1.17 5.24
CA ALA A 87 4.24 -2.54 5.69
C ALA A 87 3.09 -3.01 6.58
N TYR A 88 2.62 -2.16 7.48
CA TYR A 88 1.48 -2.40 8.35
C TYR A 88 0.22 -2.75 7.56
N ILE A 89 -0.19 -1.89 6.62
CA ILE A 89 -1.37 -2.12 5.78
C ILE A 89 -1.19 -3.37 4.93
N SER A 90 -0.01 -3.56 4.35
CA SER A 90 0.32 -4.76 3.57
C SER A 90 0.14 -6.03 4.39
N LYS A 91 0.61 -6.05 5.65
CA LYS A 91 0.48 -7.23 6.50
C LYS A 91 -0.96 -7.47 6.93
N ARG A 92 -1.63 -6.41 7.37
CA ARG A 92 -3.02 -6.43 7.84
C ARG A 92 -3.98 -7.02 6.80
N TYR A 93 -3.77 -6.70 5.52
CA TYR A 93 -4.61 -7.13 4.39
C TYR A 93 -3.94 -8.16 3.47
N GLU A 94 -2.86 -8.82 3.94
CA GLU A 94 -2.05 -9.76 3.15
C GLU A 94 -2.90 -10.80 2.42
N GLN A 95 -3.89 -11.39 3.11
CA GLN A 95 -4.74 -12.43 2.54
C GLN A 95 -5.50 -11.98 1.28
N TYR A 96 -5.86 -10.71 1.18
CA TYR A 96 -6.57 -10.16 0.01
C TYR A 96 -5.60 -9.87 -1.13
N GLY A 97 -4.40 -9.38 -0.83
CA GLY A 97 -3.33 -9.25 -1.82
C GLY A 97 -2.98 -10.61 -2.45
N ARG A 98 -2.88 -11.66 -1.63
CA ARG A 98 -2.60 -13.02 -2.12
C ARG A 98 -3.70 -13.63 -2.99
N MET A 99 -4.93 -13.11 -2.94
CA MET A 99 -5.99 -13.54 -3.88
C MET A 99 -5.78 -13.03 -5.31
N ILE A 100 -5.03 -11.95 -5.48
CA ILE A 100 -4.73 -11.38 -6.79
C ILE A 100 -3.31 -11.72 -7.28
N ASP A 101 -2.37 -11.88 -6.35
CA ASP A 101 -0.97 -12.23 -6.58
C ASP A 101 -0.47 -13.16 -5.46
N GLU A 102 -0.48 -14.46 -5.70
CA GLU A 102 -0.09 -15.47 -4.71
C GLU A 102 1.38 -15.34 -4.29
N GLU A 103 2.24 -14.87 -5.21
CA GLU A 103 3.69 -14.73 -5.03
C GLU A 103 4.09 -13.38 -4.43
N MET A 104 3.12 -12.55 -4.02
CA MET A 104 3.36 -11.25 -3.42
C MET A 104 4.42 -11.34 -2.31
N ILE A 105 5.47 -10.53 -2.47
CA ILE A 105 6.59 -10.41 -1.53
C ILE A 105 6.22 -9.37 -0.48
N MET A 106 6.30 -9.73 0.80
CA MET A 106 6.00 -8.83 1.90
C MET A 106 7.22 -7.95 2.26
N PRO A 107 7.02 -6.72 2.77
CA PRO A 107 8.12 -5.88 3.25
C PRO A 107 8.84 -6.51 4.44
N SER A 108 10.14 -6.28 4.58
CA SER A 108 11.00 -6.97 5.57
C SER A 108 10.53 -6.80 7.01
N ILE A 109 9.99 -5.64 7.36
CA ILE A 109 9.48 -5.33 8.71
C ILE A 109 8.07 -5.89 8.98
N ALA A 110 7.42 -6.54 8.01
CA ALA A 110 6.04 -7.00 8.15
C ALA A 110 5.83 -8.06 9.24
N ASP A 111 6.89 -8.82 9.59
CA ASP A 111 6.86 -9.83 10.64
C ASP A 111 6.68 -9.22 12.04
N ASN A 112 6.97 -7.92 12.21
CA ASN A 112 6.71 -7.19 13.46
C ASN A 112 5.20 -7.08 13.76
N TYR A 113 4.35 -7.33 12.77
CA TYR A 113 2.89 -7.18 12.82
C TYR A 113 2.15 -8.53 12.77
N GLU A 114 2.83 -9.62 13.13
CA GLU A 114 2.18 -10.93 13.26
C GLU A 114 1.00 -10.85 14.24
N GLY A 115 -0.18 -11.30 13.78
CA GLY A 115 -1.43 -11.27 14.56
C GLY A 115 -2.35 -10.08 14.25
N GLU A 116 -1.92 -9.12 13.43
CA GLU A 116 -2.74 -7.96 13.03
C GLU A 116 -3.70 -8.22 11.84
N GLN A 117 -3.94 -9.49 11.53
CA GLN A 117 -4.77 -9.90 10.39
C GLN A 117 -6.26 -9.61 10.62
N VAL A 118 -6.96 -9.24 9.55
CA VAL A 118 -8.42 -9.01 9.57
C VAL A 118 -9.16 -10.32 9.24
N HIS A 119 -10.24 -10.63 9.97
CA HIS A 119 -11.05 -11.83 9.70
C HIS A 119 -12.23 -11.60 8.73
N SER A 120 -12.71 -10.37 8.57
CA SER A 120 -13.79 -10.04 7.62
C SER A 120 -13.72 -8.57 7.18
N LEU A 121 -13.86 -8.31 5.87
CA LEU A 121 -13.92 -6.95 5.32
C LEU A 121 -15.11 -6.18 5.91
N ASN A 122 -14.87 -4.94 6.31
CA ASN A 122 -15.89 -4.01 6.78
C ASN A 122 -15.72 -2.63 6.11
N SER A 123 -16.63 -1.69 6.43
CA SER A 123 -16.61 -0.34 5.86
C SER A 123 -15.43 0.51 6.31
N ASP A 124 -14.81 0.18 7.44
CA ASP A 124 -13.71 0.95 8.04
C ASP A 124 -12.35 0.58 7.42
N ASP A 125 -12.23 -0.59 6.79
CA ASP A 125 -10.99 -0.99 6.09
C ASP A 125 -10.62 -0.03 4.95
N VAL A 126 -11.63 0.41 4.17
CA VAL A 126 -11.42 1.40 3.11
C VAL A 126 -10.98 2.75 3.69
N LYS A 127 -11.49 3.12 4.87
CA LYS A 127 -11.06 4.36 5.55
C LYS A 127 -9.63 4.26 6.05
N GLN A 128 -9.18 3.11 6.54
CA GLN A 128 -7.80 2.92 6.99
C GLN A 128 -6.82 3.08 5.83
N ILE A 129 -7.13 2.48 4.67
CA ILE A 129 -6.31 2.65 3.46
C ILE A 129 -6.30 4.12 2.99
N ASP A 130 -7.44 4.81 3.04
CA ASP A 130 -7.54 6.22 2.66
C ASP A 130 -6.81 7.16 3.64
N ILE A 131 -6.82 6.85 4.94
CA ILE A 131 -6.05 7.58 5.97
C ILE A 131 -4.56 7.45 5.70
N VAL A 132 -4.08 6.23 5.48
CA VAL A 132 -2.67 5.99 5.15
C VAL A 132 -2.32 6.71 3.84
N LYS A 133 -3.17 6.66 2.80
CA LYS A 133 -2.96 7.48 1.59
C LYS A 133 -2.79 8.97 1.90
N GLY A 134 -3.65 9.51 2.77
CA GLY A 134 -3.60 10.90 3.23
C GLY A 134 -2.27 11.25 3.90
N SER A 135 -1.79 10.40 4.81
CA SER A 135 -0.48 10.53 5.46
C SER A 135 0.68 10.50 4.47
N LEU A 136 0.51 9.80 3.35
CA LEU A 136 1.52 9.57 2.32
C LEU A 136 1.53 10.60 1.17
N THR A 137 0.62 11.60 1.19
CA THR A 137 0.42 12.56 0.07
C THR A 137 1.72 13.20 -0.40
N PHE A 138 2.59 13.64 0.52
CA PHE A 138 3.87 14.28 0.18
C PHE A 138 4.83 13.38 -0.62
N VAL A 139 4.78 12.06 -0.39
CA VAL A 139 5.63 11.09 -1.12
C VAL A 139 4.98 10.72 -2.43
N PHE A 140 3.65 10.58 -2.43
CA PHE A 140 2.89 10.29 -3.63
C PHE A 140 3.04 11.40 -4.67
N ASP A 141 3.08 12.66 -4.23
CA ASP A 141 3.31 13.80 -5.13
C ASP A 141 4.68 13.75 -5.83
N LYS A 142 5.66 13.03 -5.26
CA LYS A 142 7.00 12.83 -5.82
C LYS A 142 7.12 11.59 -6.71
N LEU A 143 6.17 10.66 -6.66
CA LEU A 143 6.18 9.46 -7.51
C LEU A 143 6.00 9.82 -9.00
N PRO A 144 6.38 8.95 -9.94
CA PRO A 144 6.08 9.14 -11.36
C PRO A 144 4.58 9.42 -11.60
N LYS A 145 4.26 10.34 -12.52
CA LYS A 145 2.86 10.75 -12.78
C LYS A 145 1.93 9.59 -13.14
N TRP A 146 2.47 8.53 -13.75
CA TRP A 146 1.68 7.35 -14.11
C TRP A 146 1.30 6.54 -12.85
N VAL A 147 2.21 6.41 -11.88
CA VAL A 147 1.97 5.81 -10.57
C VAL A 147 0.87 6.57 -9.82
N GLN A 148 0.97 7.90 -9.76
CA GLN A 148 -0.03 8.75 -9.11
C GLN A 148 -1.43 8.51 -9.69
N LYS A 149 -1.53 8.44 -11.03
CA LYS A 149 -2.81 8.14 -11.70
C LYS A 149 -3.35 6.76 -11.37
N ILE A 150 -2.50 5.74 -11.34
CA ILE A 150 -2.91 4.37 -10.96
C ILE A 150 -3.46 4.37 -9.54
N LEU A 151 -2.77 5.05 -8.61
CA LEU A 151 -3.23 5.16 -7.23
C LEU A 151 -4.59 5.85 -7.15
N ASP A 152 -4.77 6.98 -7.83
CA ASP A 152 -6.04 7.70 -7.80
C ASP A 152 -7.19 6.83 -8.35
N VAL A 153 -6.97 6.11 -9.45
CA VAL A 153 -7.99 5.18 -9.96
C VAL A 153 -8.27 4.06 -8.96
N LEU A 154 -7.24 3.47 -8.35
CA LEU A 154 -7.40 2.42 -7.34
C LEU A 154 -8.22 2.92 -6.13
N MET A 155 -7.97 4.14 -5.67
CA MET A 155 -8.71 4.75 -4.56
C MET A 155 -10.16 5.04 -4.95
N GLU A 156 -10.43 5.48 -6.18
CA GLU A 156 -11.80 5.61 -6.67
C GLU A 156 -12.51 4.26 -6.74
N VAL A 157 -11.82 3.18 -7.15
CA VAL A 157 -12.38 1.83 -7.10
C VAL A 157 -12.70 1.41 -5.67
N LEU A 158 -11.81 1.67 -4.70
CA LEU A 158 -12.05 1.40 -3.28
C LEU A 158 -13.26 2.19 -2.74
N LYS A 159 -13.44 3.45 -3.15
CA LYS A 159 -14.59 4.27 -2.76
C LYS A 159 -15.90 3.75 -3.37
N ILE A 160 -15.90 3.41 -4.65
CA ILE A 160 -17.08 2.88 -5.35
C ILE A 160 -17.50 1.53 -4.77
N THR A 161 -16.53 0.72 -4.36
CA THR A 161 -16.77 -0.61 -3.76
C THR A 161 -17.04 -0.55 -2.25
N ARG A 162 -17.04 0.64 -1.64
CA ARG A 162 -17.40 0.87 -0.22
C ARG A 162 -18.84 0.45 0.11
N GLY A 163 -19.66 0.20 -0.91
CA GLY A 163 -21.09 -0.10 -0.78
C GLY A 163 -21.87 1.17 -0.48
N ALA A 164 -23.04 1.33 -1.11
CA ALA A 164 -24.00 2.32 -0.65
C ALA A 164 -24.59 1.79 0.66
N THR A 165 -24.18 2.37 1.79
CA THR A 165 -24.94 2.28 3.05
C THR A 165 -26.30 2.90 2.88
#